data_AF-W8L705-F1
#
_entry.id   AF-W8L705-F1
#
_cell.length_a   1.000
_cell.length_b   1.000
_cell.length_c   1.000
_cell.angle_alpha   90.00
_cell.angle_beta   90.00
_cell.angle_gamma   90.00
#
_symmetry.space_group_name_H-M   'P 1'
#
loop_
_entity.id
_entity.type
_entity.pdbx_description
1 polymer ?
#
loop_
_entity_poly.entity_id
_entity_poly.type
_entity_poly.pdbx_seq_one_letter_code
_entity_poly.pdbx_strand_id
1 'polypeptide(L)' 'MYRLGKISMLVGTLICLISLITGFTALFTGYDDLAKYFLSLVPISFLLVFTGLVTVVLTGPRD' A
#
# COMPACT_ATOMS: atom_id res chain seq x y z
N MET A 1 1.36 16.13 -12.15
CA MET A 1 1.81 15.32 -11.00
C MET A 1 0.65 14.91 -10.09
N TYR A 2 -0.39 15.73 -9.94
CA TYR A 2 -1.60 15.39 -9.19
C TYR A 2 -2.25 14.04 -9.55
N ARG A 3 -2.47 13.77 -10.86
CA ARG A 3 -3.04 12.48 -11.31
C ARG A 3 -2.14 11.28 -10.96
N LEU A 4 -0.83 11.43 -11.04
CA LEU A 4 0.14 10.39 -10.67
C LEU A 4 0.09 10.11 -9.17
N GLY A 5 -0.02 11.15 -8.34
CA GLY A 5 -0.21 10.99 -6.90
C GLY A 5 -1.48 10.20 -6.58
N LYS A 6 -2.61 10.50 -7.24
CA LYS A 6 -3.86 9.73 -7.09
C LYS A 6 -3.71 8.26 -7.49
N ILE A 7 -3.06 7.98 -8.61
CA ILE A 7 -2.80 6.61 -9.07
C ILE A 7 -1.90 5.87 -8.08
N SER A 8 -0.84 6.52 -7.59
CA SER A 8 0.05 5.97 -6.57
C SER A 8 -0.74 5.61 -5.31
N MET A 9 -1.58 6.51 -4.80
CA MET A 9 -2.43 6.21 -3.64
C MET A 9 -3.34 5.01 -3.87
N LEU A 10 -3.99 4.92 -5.04
CA LEU A 10 -4.87 3.81 -5.38
C LEU A 10 -4.12 2.49 -5.43
N VAL A 11 -3.01 2.44 -6.19
CA VAL A 11 -2.19 1.24 -6.36
C VAL A 11 -1.62 0.79 -5.02
N GLY A 12 -1.06 1.70 -4.23
CA GLY A 12 -0.49 1.39 -2.92
C GLY A 12 -1.55 0.86 -1.95
N THR A 13 -2.76 1.43 -1.99
CA THR A 13 -3.88 0.96 -1.15
C THR A 13 -4.31 -0.45 -1.53
N LEU A 14 -4.41 -0.74 -2.84
CA LEU A 14 -4.76 -2.09 -3.31
C LEU A 14 -3.70 -3.12 -2.93
N ILE A 15 -2.42 -2.81 -3.10
CA ILE A 15 -1.33 -3.71 -2.71
C ILE A 15 -1.34 -3.91 -1.19
N CYS A 16 -1.56 -2.85 -0.41
CA CYS A 16 -1.65 -2.94 1.05
C CYS A 16 -2.77 -3.88 1.48
N LEU A 17 -3.97 -3.73 0.92
CA LEU A 17 -5.12 -4.59 1.22
C LEU A 17 -4.84 -6.06 0.90
N ILE A 18 -4.30 -6.33 -0.30
CA ILE A 18 -3.97 -7.71 -0.71
C ILE A 18 -2.92 -8.30 0.22
N SER A 19 -1.86 -7.55 0.54
CA SER A 19 -0.76 -7.98 1.41
C SER A 19 -1.25 -8.26 2.84
N LEU A 20 -2.16 -7.44 3.36
CA LEU A 20 -2.74 -7.62 4.68
C LEU A 20 -3.64 -8.87 4.71
N ILE A 21 -4.57 -8.99 3.77
CA ILE A 21 -5.51 -10.12 3.70
C ILE A 21 -4.74 -11.43 3.55
N THR A 22 -3.83 -11.52 2.58
CA THR A 22 -3.05 -12.73 2.34
C THR A 22 -2.06 -13.03 3.47
N GLY A 23 -1.37 -12.03 3.99
CA GLY A 23 -0.41 -12.16 5.08
C GLY A 23 -1.05 -12.69 6.38
N PHE A 24 -2.17 -12.11 6.80
CA PHE A 24 -2.88 -12.60 7.99
C PHE A 24 -3.59 -13.93 7.74
N THR A 25 -4.15 -14.17 6.54
CA THR A 25 -4.73 -15.47 6.21
C THR A 25 -3.67 -16.57 6.29
N ALA A 26 -2.48 -16.32 5.75
CA ALA A 26 -1.34 -17.24 5.82
C ALA A 26 -0.88 -17.47 7.26
N LEU A 27 -0.86 -16.42 8.08
CA LEU A 27 -0.52 -16.52 9.50
C LEU A 27 -1.51 -17.43 10.25
N PHE A 28 -2.81 -17.28 10.01
CA PHE A 28 -3.84 -18.10 10.68
C PHE A 28 -3.91 -19.54 10.18
N THR A 29 -3.40 -19.81 8.98
CA THR A 29 -3.36 -21.15 8.38
C THR A 29 -2.02 -21.86 8.58
N GLY A 30 -1.08 -21.24 9.30
CA GLY A 30 0.22 -21.83 9.66
C GLY A 30 1.28 -21.77 8.54
N TYR A 31 1.06 -20.98 7.49
CA TYR A 31 2.05 -20.78 6.42
C TYR A 31 3.00 -19.62 6.76
N ASP A 32 3.89 -19.84 7.73
CA ASP A 32 4.73 -18.79 8.32
C ASP A 32 5.61 -18.03 7.31
N ASP A 33 6.22 -18.72 6.34
CA ASP A 33 7.09 -18.07 5.36
C ASP A 33 6.30 -17.19 4.38
N LEU A 34 5.12 -17.64 3.99
CA LEU A 34 4.21 -16.90 3.13
C LEU A 34 3.63 -15.69 3.88
N ALA A 35 3.30 -15.85 5.16
CA ALA A 35 2.87 -14.77 6.03
C ALA A 35 3.94 -13.68 6.15
N LYS A 36 5.19 -14.05 6.44
CA LYS A 36 6.33 -13.11 6.52
C LYS A 36 6.52 -12.36 5.21
N TYR A 37 6.46 -13.06 4.07
CA TYR A 37 6.60 -12.45 2.76
C TYR A 37 5.53 -11.39 2.52
N PHE A 38 4.24 -11.74 2.64
CA PHE A 38 3.16 -10.78 2.37
C PHE A 38 3.12 -9.63 3.38
N LEU A 39 3.36 -9.90 4.67
CA LEU A 39 3.43 -8.83 5.67
C LEU A 39 4.63 -7.89 5.45
N SER A 40 5.73 -8.37 4.87
CA SER A 40 6.88 -7.52 4.50
C SER A 40 6.58 -6.54 3.35
N LEU A 41 5.53 -6.79 2.55
CA LEU A 41 5.07 -5.88 1.50
C LEU A 41 4.23 -4.72 2.06
N VAL A 42 3.72 -4.82 3.29
CA VAL A 42 2.89 -3.79 3.92
C VAL A 42 3.64 -2.45 4.06
N PRO A 43 4.88 -2.40 4.61
CA PRO A 43 5.65 -1.15 4.65
C PRO A 43 5.87 -0.52 3.28
N ILE A 44 6.16 -1.33 2.24
CA ILE A 44 6.38 -0.83 0.88
C ILE A 44 5.09 -0.20 0.32
N SER A 45 3.96 -0.87 0.54
CA SER A 45 2.64 -0.38 0.13
C SER A 45 2.31 0.94 0.84
N PHE A 46 2.61 1.04 2.13
CA PHE A 46 2.40 2.24 2.93
C PHE A 46 3.23 3.42 2.42
N LEU A 47 4.51 3.19 2.11
CA LEU A 47 5.37 4.20 1.50
C LEU A 47 4.79 4.69 0.17
N LEU A 48 4.28 3.79 -0.67
CA LEU A 48 3.70 4.14 -1.97
C LEU A 48 2.42 4.99 -1.82
N VAL A 49 1.56 4.65 -0.85
CA VAL A 49 0.39 5.47 -0.52
C VAL A 49 0.82 6.84 0.01
N PHE A 50 1.77 6.88 0.94
CA PHE A 50 2.25 8.12 1.55
C PHE A 50 2.88 9.05 0.52
N THR A 51 3.75 8.54 -0.36
CA THR A 51 4.32 9.30 -1.47
C THR A 51 3.23 9.84 -2.40
N GLY A 52 2.22 9.02 -2.71
CA GLY A 52 1.07 9.45 -3.49
C GLY A 52 0.30 10.59 -2.83
N LEU A 53 0.01 10.46 -1.53
CA LEU A 53 -0.69 11.46 -0.72
C LEU A 53 0.08 12.78 -0.69
N VAL A 54 1.38 12.75 -0.36
CA VAL A 54 2.23 13.94 -0.35
C VAL A 54 2.23 14.61 -1.73
N THR A 55 2.32 13.83 -2.81
CA THR A 55 2.26 14.37 -4.18
C THR A 55 0.93 15.05 -4.48
N VAL A 56 -0.19 14.45 -4.07
CA VAL A 56 -1.54 15.01 -4.23
C VAL A 56 -1.69 16.31 -3.45
N VAL A 57 -1.24 16.36 -2.20
CA VAL A 57 -1.31 17.55 -1.34
C VAL A 57 -0.45 18.69 -1.90
N LEU A 58 0.76 18.39 -2.37
CA LEU A 58 1.67 19.42 -2.88
C LEU A 58 1.31 19.96 -4.27
N THR A 59 0.64 19.14 -5.09
CA THR A 59 0.36 19.49 -6.50
C THR A 59 -1.12 19.59 -6.84
N GLY A 60 -1.99 19.39 -5.85
CA GLY A 60 -3.43 19.53 -5.99
C GLY A 60 -3.87 20.98 -6.17
N PRO A 61 -5.07 21.20 -6.70
CA PRO A 61 -5.67 22.52 -6.75
C PRO A 61 -5.73 23.09 -5.32
N ARG A 62 -5.19 24.29 -5.14
CA ARG A 62 -5.43 25.08 -3.94
C ARG A 62 -6.61 25.98 -4.27
N ASP A 63 -7.71 25.79 -3.54
CA ASP A 63 -8.79 26.78 -3.53
C ASP A 63 -8.25 28.15 -3.08
#